data_AF-A0A6G1SFY9-F1
#
_entry.id   AF-A0A6G1SFY9-F1
#
_cell.length_a   1.000
_cell.length_b   1.000
_cell.length_c   1.000
_cell.angle_alpha   90.00
_cell.angle_beta   90.00
_cell.angle_gamma   90.00
#
_symmetry.space_group_name_H-M   'P 1'
#
loop_
_entity.id
_entity.type
_entity.pdbx_description
1 polymer ?
#
loop_
_entity_poly.entity_id
_entity_poly.type
_entity_poly.pdbx_seq_one_letter_code
_entity_poly.pdbx_strand_id
1 'polypeptide(L)'
;TEARKIWCFGPDGTGPNMLLDCTKGVQYLNEIKDSVVAGFQWATKEGVLSEENMRGVRFNIYDVTLHTDAIHRGGGQIIPTTRRCLYASQLTAAPRLMEPVYLCEIQCPEVAVGGIYGVLNRRRGHVFEEMQVAGTPMFVVKAYLPVNESFGFTADLRSNTGGQAFPQCVFDHWQILPGDPTDPSAKPYTVVQDIRKRKGLKEGLPDLQQYLDKL
;
A
#
# COMPACT_ATOMS: atom_id res chain seq x y z
N THR A 1 18.32 -9.38 -19.72
CA THR A 1 17.83 -9.11 -18.35
C THR A 1 16.32 -8.93 -18.38
N GLU A 2 15.58 -9.49 -17.42
CA GLU A 2 14.10 -9.46 -17.36
C GLU A 2 13.52 -8.04 -17.42
N ALA A 3 14.28 -7.03 -16.99
CA ALA A 3 13.88 -5.63 -17.03
C ALA A 3 13.46 -5.11 -18.42
N ARG A 4 13.99 -5.69 -19.53
CA ARG A 4 13.57 -5.29 -20.89
C ARG A 4 12.18 -5.78 -21.27
N LYS A 5 11.59 -6.69 -20.48
CA LYS A 5 10.26 -7.27 -20.71
C LYS A 5 9.17 -6.64 -19.84
N ILE A 6 9.46 -5.52 -19.18
CA ILE A 6 8.45 -4.74 -18.48
C ILE A 6 7.49 -4.16 -19.52
N TRP A 7 6.20 -4.46 -19.38
CA TRP A 7 5.15 -3.94 -20.24
C TRP A 7 4.69 -2.56 -19.80
N CYS A 8 4.46 -2.37 -18.50
CA CYS A 8 4.04 -1.08 -17.95
C CYS A 8 4.26 -1.01 -16.43
N PHE A 9 4.19 0.22 -15.92
CA PHE A 9 4.04 0.54 -14.50
C PHE A 9 2.60 0.94 -14.20
N GLY A 10 2.16 0.86 -12.94
CA GLY A 10 0.78 1.19 -12.57
C GLY A 10 0.60 1.46 -11.07
N PRO A 11 -0.48 2.13 -10.64
CA PRO A 11 -1.51 2.76 -11.49
C PRO A 11 -0.98 4.01 -12.23
N ASP A 12 -1.81 4.55 -13.13
CA ASP A 12 -1.57 5.77 -13.91
C ASP A 12 -0.23 5.80 -14.66
N GLY A 13 0.27 4.63 -15.07
CA GLY A 13 1.53 4.48 -15.82
C GLY A 13 2.82 4.80 -15.04
N THR A 14 2.72 5.24 -13.79
CA THR A 14 3.87 5.76 -12.99
C THR A 14 3.96 5.14 -11.60
N GLY A 15 2.90 4.48 -11.13
CA GLY A 15 2.88 3.87 -9.81
C GLY A 15 3.91 2.73 -9.65
N PRO A 16 4.30 2.41 -8.41
CA PRO A 16 5.37 1.46 -8.11
C PRO A 16 4.90 0.00 -8.18
N ASN A 17 4.14 -0.36 -9.20
CA ASN A 17 3.79 -1.74 -9.54
C ASN A 17 4.25 -2.01 -10.96
N MET A 18 4.62 -3.25 -11.28
CA MET A 18 5.14 -3.59 -12.61
C MET A 18 4.51 -4.86 -13.15
N LEU A 19 4.25 -4.85 -14.45
CA LEU A 19 3.81 -6.01 -15.21
C LEU A 19 4.93 -6.46 -16.16
N LEU A 20 5.33 -7.73 -16.05
CA LEU A 20 6.37 -8.32 -16.89
C LEU A 20 5.81 -9.47 -17.73
N ASP A 21 6.29 -9.52 -18.96
CA ASP A 21 6.07 -10.67 -19.85
C ASP A 21 7.17 -11.72 -19.64
N CYS A 22 6.76 -12.88 -19.14
CA CYS A 22 7.60 -14.06 -18.97
C CYS A 22 7.20 -15.20 -19.94
N THR A 23 6.30 -14.94 -20.88
CA THR A 23 5.76 -15.94 -21.81
C THR A 23 6.82 -16.39 -22.83
N LYS A 24 6.57 -17.55 -23.45
CA LYS A 24 7.40 -18.11 -24.51
C LYS A 24 6.52 -18.77 -25.58
N GLY A 25 6.67 -18.34 -26.83
CA GLY A 25 6.00 -18.99 -27.97
C GLY A 25 4.50 -18.69 -28.11
N VAL A 26 3.96 -17.70 -27.40
CA VAL A 26 2.55 -17.31 -27.49
C VAL A 26 2.31 -16.50 -28.78
N GLN A 27 1.49 -17.05 -29.68
CA GLN A 27 1.04 -16.34 -30.88
C GLN A 27 0.05 -15.22 -30.51
N TYR A 28 0.04 -14.14 -31.27
CA TYR A 28 -0.86 -12.99 -31.09
C TYR A 28 -0.73 -12.21 -29.77
N LEU A 29 0.31 -12.47 -28.96
CA LEU A 29 0.53 -11.78 -27.69
C LEU A 29 0.58 -10.25 -27.83
N ASN A 30 1.19 -9.76 -28.90
CA ASN A 30 1.30 -8.32 -29.16
C ASN A 30 -0.06 -7.67 -29.46
N GLU A 31 -1.05 -8.40 -29.98
CA GLU A 31 -2.37 -7.86 -30.30
C GLU A 31 -3.19 -7.56 -29.04
N ILE A 32 -2.96 -8.31 -27.96
CA ILE A 32 -3.71 -8.14 -26.71
C ILE A 32 -3.00 -7.21 -25.72
N LYS A 33 -1.76 -6.79 -26.01
CA LYS A 33 -0.90 -6.05 -25.08
C LYS A 33 -1.59 -4.84 -24.48
N ASP A 34 -2.22 -4.01 -25.31
CA ASP A 34 -2.91 -2.79 -24.85
C ASP A 34 -4.09 -3.11 -23.92
N SER A 35 -4.80 -4.20 -24.19
CA SER A 35 -5.91 -4.66 -23.34
C SER A 35 -5.41 -5.19 -22.00
N VAL A 36 -4.30 -5.92 -21.99
CA VAL A 36 -3.67 -6.39 -20.75
C VAL A 36 -3.15 -5.21 -19.93
N VAL A 37 -2.50 -4.22 -20.57
CA VAL A 37 -2.04 -2.99 -19.92
C VAL A 37 -3.23 -2.23 -19.31
N ALA A 38 -4.35 -2.09 -20.03
CA ALA A 38 -5.55 -1.46 -19.50
C ALA A 38 -6.13 -2.21 -18.29
N GLY A 39 -6.21 -3.55 -18.37
CA GLY A 39 -6.62 -4.40 -17.24
C GLY A 39 -5.70 -4.26 -16.03
N PHE A 40 -4.39 -4.12 -16.25
CA PHE A 40 -3.41 -3.89 -15.20
C PHE A 40 -3.53 -2.50 -14.56
N GLN A 41 -3.74 -1.43 -15.35
CA GLN A 41 -3.98 -0.09 -14.79
C GLN A 41 -5.22 -0.09 -13.90
N TRP A 42 -6.28 -0.77 -14.32
CA TRP A 42 -7.49 -0.89 -13.51
C TRP A 42 -7.25 -1.69 -12.23
N ALA A 43 -6.64 -2.88 -12.33
CA ALA A 43 -6.36 -3.72 -11.18
C ALA A 43 -5.46 -3.01 -10.15
N THR A 44 -4.42 -2.31 -10.60
CA THR A 44 -3.50 -1.60 -9.71
C THR A 44 -4.10 -0.35 -9.08
N LYS A 45 -5.15 0.23 -9.67
CA LYS A 45 -5.92 1.33 -9.09
C LYS A 45 -6.93 0.85 -8.04
N GLU A 46 -7.53 -0.31 -8.27
CA GLU A 46 -8.52 -0.90 -7.37
C GLU A 46 -8.02 -2.27 -6.89
N GLY A 47 -7.27 -2.32 -5.79
CA GLY A 47 -6.75 -3.60 -5.27
C GLY A 47 -7.83 -4.53 -4.72
N VAL A 48 -7.60 -5.84 -4.72
CA VAL A 48 -8.63 -6.85 -4.38
C VAL A 48 -9.19 -6.71 -2.95
N LEU A 49 -8.37 -6.31 -1.98
CA LEU A 49 -8.77 -6.30 -0.57
C LEU A 49 -9.85 -5.26 -0.27
N SER A 50 -9.69 -4.04 -0.77
CA SER A 50 -10.54 -2.89 -0.38
C SER A 50 -10.62 -1.79 -1.44
N GLU A 51 -10.30 -2.10 -2.70
CA GLU A 51 -10.25 -1.16 -3.82
C GLU A 51 -9.35 0.06 -3.52
N GLU A 52 -8.23 -0.18 -2.85
CA GLU A 52 -7.17 0.82 -2.66
C GLU A 52 -6.08 0.61 -3.71
N ASN A 53 -5.36 1.67 -4.05
CA ASN A 53 -4.24 1.59 -4.99
C ASN A 53 -3.20 0.57 -4.50
N MET A 54 -2.80 -0.34 -5.38
CA MET A 54 -1.71 -1.27 -5.12
C MET A 54 -0.38 -0.52 -5.03
N ARG A 55 0.58 -1.07 -4.27
CA ARG A 55 1.93 -0.51 -4.17
C ARG A 55 2.96 -1.62 -4.01
N GLY A 56 4.04 -1.57 -4.77
CA GLY A 56 5.18 -2.49 -4.63
C GLY A 56 4.92 -3.90 -5.16
N VAL A 57 3.93 -4.09 -6.04
CA VAL A 57 3.55 -5.41 -6.56
C VAL A 57 4.16 -5.65 -7.93
N ARG A 58 4.85 -6.79 -8.09
CA ARG A 58 5.35 -7.28 -9.38
C ARG A 58 4.48 -8.44 -9.86
N PHE A 59 3.93 -8.32 -11.06
CA PHE A 59 3.19 -9.37 -11.74
C PHE A 59 3.98 -9.92 -12.91
N ASN A 60 4.00 -11.25 -13.05
CA ASN A 60 4.66 -11.95 -14.16
C ASN A 60 3.61 -12.73 -14.95
N ILE A 61 3.49 -12.47 -16.24
CA ILE A 61 2.64 -13.24 -17.15
C ILE A 61 3.45 -14.45 -17.61
N TYR A 62 3.11 -15.64 -17.13
CA TYR A 62 3.84 -16.87 -17.46
C TYR A 62 3.37 -17.50 -18.77
N ASP A 63 2.07 -17.51 -19.02
CA ASP A 63 1.48 -18.08 -20.23
C ASP A 63 0.13 -17.42 -20.54
N VAL A 64 -0.27 -17.48 -21.81
CA VAL A 64 -1.57 -16.98 -22.28
C VAL A 64 -2.08 -17.88 -23.40
N THR A 65 -3.28 -18.44 -23.23
CA THR A 65 -4.00 -19.17 -24.26
C THR A 65 -5.07 -18.28 -24.90
N LEU A 66 -5.00 -18.10 -26.21
CA LEU A 66 -5.89 -17.20 -26.95
C LEU A 66 -6.69 -17.95 -28.01
N HIS A 67 -7.93 -17.53 -28.22
CA HIS A 67 -8.75 -18.00 -29.33
C HIS A 67 -8.10 -17.64 -30.67
N THR A 68 -8.28 -18.44 -31.73
CA THR A 68 -7.63 -18.23 -33.04
C THR A 68 -8.13 -17.01 -33.80
N ASP A 69 -9.41 -16.67 -33.62
CA ASP A 69 -10.03 -15.53 -34.32
C ASP A 69 -9.97 -14.23 -33.48
N ALA A 70 -9.51 -13.15 -34.10
CA ALA A 70 -9.32 -11.85 -33.44
C ALA A 70 -10.62 -11.25 -32.89
N ILE A 71 -11.76 -11.56 -33.50
CA ILE A 71 -13.09 -11.11 -33.05
C ILE A 71 -13.42 -11.59 -31.63
N HIS A 72 -12.83 -12.71 -31.20
CA HIS A 72 -13.00 -13.29 -29.86
C HIS A 72 -11.90 -12.86 -28.87
N ARG A 73 -10.98 -11.98 -29.28
CA ARG A 73 -9.86 -11.47 -28.46
C ARG A 73 -9.97 -9.97 -28.16
N GLY A 74 -11.13 -9.36 -28.36
CA GLY A 74 -11.34 -7.94 -28.09
C GLY A 74 -11.10 -7.55 -26.63
N GLY A 75 -10.88 -6.26 -26.38
CA GLY A 75 -10.58 -5.75 -25.03
C GLY A 75 -11.65 -6.10 -23.98
N GLY A 76 -12.93 -6.20 -24.38
CA GLY A 76 -14.01 -6.63 -23.51
C GLY A 76 -13.86 -8.07 -22.96
N GLN A 77 -13.07 -8.93 -23.62
CA GLN A 77 -12.74 -10.28 -23.13
C GLN A 77 -11.42 -10.28 -22.35
N ILE A 78 -10.39 -9.58 -22.85
CA ILE A 78 -9.05 -9.61 -22.27
C ILE A 78 -8.93 -8.79 -20.99
N ILE A 79 -9.54 -7.59 -20.92
CA ILE A 79 -9.43 -6.69 -19.76
C ILE A 79 -9.99 -7.34 -18.49
N PRO A 80 -11.23 -7.90 -18.48
CA PRO A 80 -11.76 -8.54 -17.28
C PRO A 80 -10.97 -9.79 -16.91
N THR A 81 -10.55 -10.59 -17.89
CA THR A 81 -9.74 -11.81 -17.67
C THR A 81 -8.41 -11.47 -17.01
N THR A 82 -7.73 -10.43 -17.50
CA THR A 82 -6.47 -9.94 -16.92
C THR A 82 -6.71 -9.49 -15.48
N ARG A 83 -7.73 -8.64 -15.24
CA ARG A 83 -8.04 -8.14 -13.88
C ARG A 83 -8.32 -9.28 -12.90
N ARG A 84 -9.14 -10.26 -13.29
CA ARG A 84 -9.44 -11.45 -12.48
C ARG A 84 -8.18 -12.24 -12.14
N CYS A 85 -7.33 -12.51 -13.13
CA CYS A 85 -6.07 -13.24 -12.93
C CYS A 85 -5.11 -12.49 -11.99
N LEU A 86 -5.02 -11.16 -12.11
CA LEU A 86 -4.20 -10.33 -11.21
C LEU A 86 -4.74 -10.37 -9.77
N TYR A 87 -6.05 -10.35 -9.56
CA TYR A 87 -6.64 -10.49 -8.22
C TYR A 87 -6.42 -11.87 -7.62
N ALA A 88 -6.58 -12.94 -8.40
CA ALA A 88 -6.26 -14.30 -7.94
C ALA A 88 -4.79 -14.38 -7.50
N SER A 89 -3.88 -13.85 -8.34
CA SER A 89 -2.45 -13.79 -8.04
C SER A 89 -2.17 -12.99 -6.76
N GLN A 90 -2.80 -11.82 -6.60
CA GLN A 90 -2.65 -10.98 -5.42
C GLN A 90 -3.09 -11.70 -4.15
N LEU A 91 -4.25 -12.38 -4.16
CA LEU A 91 -4.77 -13.12 -3.00
C LEU A 91 -3.84 -14.26 -2.60
N THR A 92 -3.31 -15.00 -3.58
CA THR A 92 -2.36 -16.11 -3.32
C THR A 92 -0.99 -15.64 -2.85
N ALA A 93 -0.65 -14.35 -3.05
CA ALA A 93 0.62 -13.77 -2.63
C ALA A 93 0.61 -13.21 -1.20
N ALA A 94 -0.39 -13.54 -0.39
CA ALA A 94 -0.55 -13.07 1.00
C ALA A 94 -0.47 -11.53 1.10
N PRO A 95 -1.45 -10.80 0.54
CA PRO A 95 -1.38 -9.35 0.43
C PRO A 95 -1.32 -8.69 1.81
N ARG A 96 -0.70 -7.50 1.88
CA ARG A 96 -0.55 -6.71 3.11
C ARG A 96 -1.06 -5.29 2.91
N LEU A 97 -1.55 -4.68 3.98
CA LEU A 97 -1.93 -3.26 3.97
C LEU A 97 -0.71 -2.40 4.29
N MET A 98 -0.59 -1.25 3.64
CA MET A 98 0.44 -0.26 3.98
C MET A 98 -0.21 0.93 4.69
N GLU A 99 0.42 1.42 5.74
CA GLU A 99 0.07 2.68 6.39
C GLU A 99 1.08 3.78 6.01
N PRO A 100 0.64 5.02 5.81
CA PRO A 100 1.56 6.14 5.65
C PRO A 100 2.17 6.50 7.00
N VAL A 101 3.42 6.95 6.98
CA VAL A 101 4.19 7.32 8.17
C VAL A 101 4.73 8.73 8.00
N TYR A 102 4.58 9.54 9.05
CA TYR A 102 5.18 10.85 9.15
C TYR A 102 6.59 10.78 9.72
N LEU A 103 7.47 11.61 9.19
CA LEU A 103 8.63 12.11 9.92
C LEU A 103 8.15 13.26 10.79
N CYS A 104 8.20 13.05 12.11
CA CYS A 104 7.88 14.05 13.09
C CYS A 104 9.17 14.63 13.66
N GLU A 105 9.36 15.94 13.51
CA GLU A 105 10.41 16.71 14.16
C GLU A 105 9.80 17.51 15.31
N ILE A 106 10.32 17.36 16.52
CA ILE A 106 9.78 17.98 17.71
C ILE A 106 10.86 18.78 18.40
N GLN A 107 10.61 20.09 18.55
CA GLN A 107 11.51 20.99 19.28
C GLN A 107 10.97 21.20 20.69
N CYS A 108 11.83 21.00 21.70
CA CYS A 108 11.46 21.22 23.11
C CYS A 108 12.69 21.50 23.99
N PRO A 109 12.51 22.11 25.18
CA PRO A 109 13.57 22.16 26.20
C PRO A 109 13.89 20.77 26.76
N GLU A 110 15.12 20.56 27.25
CA GLU A 110 15.59 19.28 27.83
C GLU A 110 14.63 18.65 28.85
N VAL A 111 14.04 19.48 29.73
CA VAL A 111 13.11 19.05 30.78
C VAL A 111 11.82 18.42 30.24
N ALA A 112 11.46 18.71 28.99
CA ALA A 112 10.23 18.23 28.35
C ALA A 112 10.45 16.99 27.48
N VAL A 113 11.70 16.61 27.19
CA VAL A 113 12.05 15.48 26.31
C VAL A 113 11.42 14.18 26.80
N GLY A 114 11.43 13.91 28.11
CA GLY A 114 10.82 12.70 28.68
C GLY A 114 9.31 12.56 28.36
N GLY A 115 8.59 13.68 28.28
CA GLY A 115 7.18 13.70 27.90
C GLY A 115 6.94 13.27 26.45
N ILE A 116 7.87 13.60 25.55
CA ILE A 116 7.83 13.22 24.13
C ILE A 116 7.90 11.70 23.98
N TYR A 117 8.88 11.07 24.63
CA TYR A 117 9.03 9.60 24.60
C TYR A 117 7.76 8.90 25.11
N GLY A 118 7.16 9.41 26.17
CA GLY A 118 5.90 8.88 26.72
C GLY A 118 4.75 8.92 25.72
N VAL A 119 4.58 10.02 24.99
CA VAL A 119 3.50 10.17 23.99
C VAL A 119 3.76 9.32 22.76
N LEU A 120 5.00 9.32 22.23
CA LEU A 120 5.36 8.54 21.05
C LEU A 120 5.20 7.04 21.29
N ASN A 121 5.65 6.52 22.44
CA ASN A 121 5.52 5.10 22.77
C ASN A 121 4.06 4.63 22.80
N ARG A 122 3.13 5.45 23.32
CA ARG A 122 1.69 5.13 23.31
C ARG A 122 1.09 5.12 21.90
N ARG A 123 1.70 5.84 20.96
CA ARG A 123 1.21 6.05 19.58
C ARG A 123 2.02 5.27 18.54
N ARG A 124 2.72 4.20 18.95
CA ARG A 124 3.60 3.38 18.09
C ARG A 124 4.68 4.20 17.37
N GLY A 125 5.05 5.35 17.93
CA GLY A 125 6.11 6.19 17.40
C GLY A 125 7.48 5.58 17.69
N HIS A 126 8.44 5.82 16.80
CA HIS A 126 9.80 5.36 16.93
C HIS A 126 10.78 6.54 16.83
N VAL A 127 11.38 6.91 17.95
CA VAL A 127 12.45 7.92 18.00
C VAL A 127 13.75 7.29 17.50
N PHE A 128 14.40 7.93 16.53
CA PHE A 128 15.66 7.43 15.96
C PHE A 128 16.79 8.46 16.01
N GLU A 129 16.49 9.73 16.26
CA GLU A 129 17.48 10.80 16.37
C GLU A 129 17.05 11.79 17.45
N GLU A 130 18.01 12.16 18.29
CA GLU A 130 17.88 13.20 19.30
C GLU A 130 19.14 14.08 19.22
N MET A 131 18.95 15.37 18.98
CA MET A 131 20.05 16.32 18.80
C MET A 131 19.83 17.57 19.66
N GLN A 132 20.84 17.96 20.42
CA GLN A 132 20.84 19.23 21.13
C GLN A 132 21.18 20.39 20.16
N VAL A 133 20.41 21.47 20.22
CA VAL A 133 20.67 22.67 19.43
C VAL A 133 21.78 23.47 20.11
N ALA A 134 22.94 23.52 19.45
CA ALA A 134 24.14 24.18 19.98
C ALA A 134 23.86 25.64 20.41
N GLY A 135 24.28 25.98 21.63
CA GLY A 135 24.10 27.32 22.20
C GLY A 135 22.73 27.57 22.83
N THR A 136 21.84 26.58 22.90
CA THR A 136 20.52 26.70 23.54
C THR A 136 20.17 25.46 24.39
N PRO A 137 19.22 25.54 25.34
CA PRO A 137 18.72 24.38 26.08
C PRO A 137 17.69 23.55 25.28
N MET A 138 17.60 23.75 23.96
CA MET A 138 16.61 23.10 23.10
C MET A 138 17.15 21.79 22.53
N PHE A 139 16.26 20.83 22.40
CA PHE A 139 16.45 19.54 21.76
C PHE A 139 15.52 19.41 20.56
N VAL A 140 16.02 18.76 19.52
CA VAL A 140 15.27 18.32 18.35
C VAL A 140 15.19 16.81 18.41
N VAL A 141 13.98 16.29 18.53
CA VAL A 141 13.70 14.85 18.51
C VAL A 141 13.04 14.52 17.18
N LYS A 142 13.63 13.58 16.42
CA LYS A 142 13.01 13.05 15.20
C LYS A 142 12.49 11.64 15.44
N ALA A 143 11.26 11.42 14.99
CA ALA A 143 10.58 10.15 15.14
C ALA A 143 9.72 9.82 13.93
N TYR A 144 9.55 8.52 13.70
CA TYR A 144 8.49 8.03 12.82
C TYR A 144 7.17 7.93 13.58
N LEU A 145 6.09 8.45 13.01
CA LEU A 145 4.75 8.42 13.58
C LEU A 145 3.74 7.94 12.52
N PRO A 146 3.06 6.79 12.72
CA PRO A 146 2.02 6.37 11.79
C PRO A 146 0.88 7.40 11.72
N VAL A 147 0.41 7.73 10.51
CA VAL A 147 -0.60 8.78 10.31
C VAL A 147 -1.90 8.48 11.07
N ASN A 148 -2.31 7.21 11.12
CA ASN A 148 -3.51 6.83 11.86
C ASN A 148 -3.38 7.08 13.39
N GLU A 149 -2.16 7.17 13.90
CA GLU A 149 -1.87 7.49 15.31
C GLU A 149 -1.57 8.98 15.52
N SER A 150 -1.65 9.84 14.49
CA SER A 150 -1.38 11.28 14.62
C SER A 150 -2.60 12.09 15.04
N PHE A 151 -3.81 11.53 14.99
CA PHE A 151 -5.03 12.22 15.41
C PHE A 151 -4.99 12.50 16.93
N GLY A 152 -5.09 13.77 17.30
CA GLY A 152 -4.96 14.22 18.69
C GLY A 152 -3.53 14.27 19.23
N PHE A 153 -2.52 13.95 18.41
CA PHE A 153 -1.12 13.91 18.82
C PHE A 153 -0.63 15.24 19.41
N THR A 154 -0.99 16.37 18.80
CA THR A 154 -0.57 17.70 19.26
C THR A 154 -1.12 18.05 20.64
N ALA A 155 -2.36 17.68 20.94
CA ALA A 155 -2.98 17.92 22.25
C ALA A 155 -2.35 17.05 23.35
N ASP A 156 -2.11 15.77 23.05
CA ASP A 156 -1.41 14.85 23.96
C ASP A 156 0.02 15.30 24.22
N LEU A 157 0.74 15.70 23.16
CA LEU A 157 2.10 16.22 23.28
C LEU A 157 2.12 17.47 24.16
N ARG A 158 1.20 18.42 23.92
CA ARG A 158 1.08 19.64 24.72
C ARG A 158 0.85 19.33 26.21
N SER A 159 -0.06 18.42 26.53
CA SER A 159 -0.39 18.09 27.93
C SER A 159 0.77 17.37 28.65
N ASN A 160 1.51 16.52 27.95
CA ASN A 160 2.64 15.76 28.53
C ASN A 160 3.96 16.54 28.56
N THR A 161 4.03 17.73 27.94
CA THR A 161 5.25 18.57 27.88
C THR A 161 5.05 19.96 28.48
N GLY A 162 3.93 20.21 29.19
CA GLY A 162 3.60 21.53 29.72
C GLY A 162 3.42 22.60 28.64
N GLY A 163 3.14 22.19 27.41
CA GLY A 163 3.01 23.05 26.24
C GLY A 163 4.32 23.59 25.65
N GLN A 164 5.45 22.99 26.02
CA GLN A 164 6.78 23.42 25.59
C GLN A 164 7.31 22.68 24.35
N ALA A 165 6.60 21.66 23.86
CA ALA A 165 6.97 20.93 22.65
C ALA A 165 6.20 21.40 21.42
N PHE A 166 6.92 21.58 20.31
CA PHE A 166 6.38 22.02 19.03
C PHE A 166 6.65 20.96 17.96
N PRO A 167 5.63 20.18 17.55
CA PRO A 167 5.80 19.15 16.53
C PRO A 167 5.60 19.72 15.12
N GLN A 168 6.43 19.29 14.19
CA GLN A 168 6.24 19.41 12.74
C GLN A 168 6.20 18.01 12.15
N CYS A 169 5.25 17.75 11.27
CA CYS A 169 5.08 16.43 10.64
C CYS A 169 5.08 16.60 9.12
N VAL A 170 5.88 15.80 8.43
CA VAL A 170 5.88 15.68 6.97
C VAL A 170 5.74 14.22 6.59
N PHE A 171 5.07 13.93 5.46
CA PHE A 171 5.04 12.57 4.93
C PHE A 171 6.48 12.12 4.64
N ASP A 172 6.83 10.93 5.12
CA ASP A 172 8.16 10.36 4.91
C ASP A 172 8.09 9.15 3.99
N HIS A 173 7.39 8.09 4.41
CA HIS A 173 7.31 6.85 3.64
C HIS A 173 6.03 6.05 3.88
N TRP A 174 5.89 4.99 3.09
CA TRP A 174 4.88 3.95 3.27
C TRP A 174 5.49 2.76 3.99
N GLN A 175 4.85 2.29 5.06
CA GLN A 175 5.27 1.13 5.82
C GLN A 175 4.18 0.05 5.78
N ILE A 176 4.56 -1.23 5.84
CA ILE A 176 3.60 -2.31 6.01
C ILE A 176 2.94 -2.20 7.39
N LEU A 177 1.61 -2.13 7.44
CA LEU A 177 0.85 -2.20 8.68
C LEU A 177 1.03 -3.61 9.27
N PRO A 178 1.55 -3.74 10.51
CA PRO A 178 1.77 -5.06 11.11
C PRO A 178 0.47 -5.85 11.28
N GLY A 179 0.55 -7.15 10.97
CA GLY A 179 -0.58 -8.09 11.04
C GLY A 179 -1.00 -8.61 9.67
N ASP A 180 -1.78 -9.69 9.67
CA ASP A 180 -2.34 -10.26 8.45
C ASP A 180 -3.77 -9.71 8.22
N PRO A 181 -4.08 -9.13 7.05
CA PRO A 181 -5.44 -8.67 6.76
C PRO A 181 -6.47 -9.80 6.65
N THR A 182 -6.05 -11.07 6.65
CA THR A 182 -6.95 -12.25 6.66
C THR A 182 -7.33 -12.71 8.07
N ASP A 183 -6.59 -12.29 9.10
CA ASP A 183 -6.86 -12.65 10.49
C ASP A 183 -7.87 -11.67 11.12
N PRO A 184 -9.08 -12.12 11.51
CA PRO A 184 -10.09 -11.26 12.11
C PRO A 184 -9.66 -10.55 13.41
N SER A 185 -8.65 -11.08 14.10
CA SER A 185 -8.12 -10.48 15.33
C SER A 185 -7.10 -9.36 15.07
N ALA A 186 -6.60 -9.25 13.84
CA ALA A 186 -5.56 -8.30 13.48
C ALA A 186 -6.13 -6.94 13.04
N LYS A 187 -5.44 -5.85 13.40
CA LYS A 187 -5.80 -4.48 13.03
C LYS A 187 -6.00 -4.25 11.51
N PRO A 188 -5.16 -4.82 10.61
CA PRO A 188 -5.38 -4.67 9.17
C PRO A 188 -6.73 -5.22 8.70
N TYR A 189 -7.23 -6.32 9.29
CA TYR A 189 -8.54 -6.88 8.94
C TYR A 189 -9.66 -5.89 9.25
N THR A 190 -9.67 -5.31 10.45
CA THR A 190 -10.67 -4.30 10.85
C THR A 190 -10.65 -3.11 9.90
N VAL A 191 -9.46 -2.58 9.57
CA VAL A 191 -9.31 -1.45 8.65
C VAL A 191 -9.87 -1.78 7.27
N VAL A 192 -9.58 -2.98 6.74
CA VAL A 192 -10.13 -3.44 5.46
C VAL A 192 -11.66 -3.53 5.52
N GLN A 193 -12.25 -4.10 6.57
CA GLN A 193 -13.70 -4.19 6.72
C GLN A 193 -14.36 -2.80 6.79
N ASP A 194 -13.78 -1.87 7.53
CA ASP A 194 -14.30 -0.50 7.65
C ASP A 194 -14.28 0.23 6.31
N ILE A 195 -13.19 0.10 5.54
CA ILE A 195 -13.08 0.68 4.19
C ILE A 195 -14.14 0.07 3.27
N ARG A 196 -14.28 -1.27 3.28
CA ARG A 196 -15.27 -1.98 2.44
C ARG A 196 -16.69 -1.55 2.76
N LYS A 197 -17.05 -1.51 4.04
CA LYS A 197 -18.36 -1.04 4.51
C LYS A 197 -18.62 0.40 4.08
N ARG A 198 -17.65 1.31 4.25
CA ARG A 198 -17.76 2.72 3.82
C ARG A 198 -17.95 2.88 2.32
N LYS A 199 -17.29 2.04 1.51
CA LYS A 199 -17.41 2.03 0.04
C LYS A 199 -18.65 1.27 -0.47
N GLY A 200 -19.43 0.63 0.42
CA GLY A 200 -20.57 -0.20 0.01
C GLY A 200 -20.17 -1.51 -0.68
N LEU A 201 -18.95 -1.99 -0.45
CA LEU A 201 -18.47 -3.27 -0.97
C LEU A 201 -19.02 -4.43 -0.15
N LYS A 202 -19.06 -5.63 -0.75
CA LYS A 202 -19.46 -6.86 -0.05
C LYS A 202 -18.60 -7.06 1.21
N GLU A 203 -19.24 -7.24 2.36
CA GLU A 203 -18.56 -7.52 3.63
C GLU A 203 -17.74 -8.82 3.57
N GLY A 204 -16.68 -8.90 4.36
CA GLY A 204 -15.72 -9.99 4.31
C GLY A 204 -14.67 -9.82 3.21
N LEU A 205 -13.69 -10.71 3.18
CA LEU A 205 -12.66 -10.72 2.14
C LEU A 205 -13.15 -11.44 0.89
N PRO A 206 -12.73 -11.01 -0.32
CA PRO A 206 -13.01 -11.76 -1.53
C PRO A 206 -12.37 -13.15 -1.47
N ASP A 207 -13.15 -14.16 -1.86
CA ASP A 207 -12.67 -15.54 -1.92
C ASP A 207 -11.90 -15.76 -3.22
N LEU A 208 -10.82 -16.55 -3.16
CA LEU A 208 -10.00 -16.90 -4.32
C LEU A 208 -10.83 -17.58 -5.42
N GLN A 209 -11.83 -18.38 -5.04
CA GLN A 209 -12.72 -19.07 -5.99
C GLN A 209 -13.50 -18.10 -6.89
N GLN A 210 -13.67 -16.84 -6.48
CA GLN A 210 -14.33 -15.84 -7.30
C GLN A 210 -13.50 -15.44 -8.53
N TYR A 211 -12.19 -15.66 -8.49
CA TYR A 211 -11.23 -15.19 -9.50
C TYR A 211 -10.41 -16.31 -10.15
N LEU A 212 -10.24 -17.43 -9.46
CA LEU A 212 -9.49 -18.59 -9.95
C LEU A 212 -10.42 -19.58 -10.64
N ASP A 213 -10.36 -19.60 -11.97
CA ASP A 213 -11.09 -20.55 -12.79
C ASP A 213 -10.24 -21.82 -12.99
N LYS A 214 -10.78 -22.99 -12.60
CA LYS A 214 -10.11 -24.30 -12.80
C LYS A 214 -10.54 -24.91 -14.12
N LEU A 215 -9.60 -25.50 -14.84
CA LEU A 215 -9.83 -26.32 -16.04
C LEU A 215 -10.47 -27.67 -15.68
#